data_AF-A0A815VFU6-F1
#
_entry.id   AF-A0A815VFU6-F1
#
_cell.length_a   1.000
_cell.length_b   1.000
_cell.length_c   1.000
_cell.angle_alpha   90.00
_cell.angle_beta   90.00
_cell.angle_gamma   90.00
#
_symmetry.space_group_name_H-M   'P 1'
#
loop_
_entity.id
_entity.type
_entity.pdbx_description
1 polymer ?
#
loop_
_entity_poly.entity_id
_entity_poly.type
_entity_poly.pdbx_seq_one_letter_code
_entity_poly.pdbx_strand_id
1 'polypeptide(L)'
;MESTGIARKSLNEFTPSQKRIASVPYSNIPQKLLKVQHFSSKTDYNENRQGHVQKRCVLCRSKQVRKQTIYFCRTCPDTPALCYPDCFDAFHSKI
;
A
#
# COMPACT_ATOMS: atom_id res chain seq x y z
N MET A 1 -13.95 36.77 -55.70
CA MET A 1 -12.49 36.59 -55.87
C MET A 1 -11.88 37.37 -54.72
N GLU A 2 -11.30 36.80 -53.68
CA GLU A 2 -10.47 35.62 -53.57
C GLU A 2 -10.72 34.90 -52.23
N SER A 3 -10.72 33.57 -52.29
CA SER A 3 -10.76 32.68 -51.13
C SER A 3 -9.34 32.28 -50.79
N THR A 4 -8.84 32.61 -49.60
CA THR A 4 -7.56 32.08 -49.10
C THR A 4 -7.82 31.20 -47.89
N GLY A 5 -7.83 29.89 -48.15
CA GLY A 5 -7.98 28.84 -47.15
C GLY A 5 -6.73 28.74 -46.28
N ILE A 6 -6.92 28.72 -44.96
CA ILE A 6 -5.86 28.47 -43.99
C ILE A 6 -5.74 26.95 -43.82
N ALA A 7 -4.71 26.38 -44.44
CA ALA A 7 -4.31 24.99 -44.26
C ALA A 7 -3.76 24.78 -42.84
N ARG A 8 -4.50 24.04 -41.99
CA ARG A 8 -3.99 23.56 -40.71
C ARG A 8 -3.09 22.35 -40.96
N LYS A 9 -1.78 22.56 -40.93
CA LYS A 9 -0.78 21.48 -40.97
C LYS A 9 -0.84 20.71 -39.65
N SER A 10 -1.23 19.45 -39.77
CA SER A 10 -1.19 18.43 -38.72
C SER A 10 0.24 18.29 -38.19
N LEU A 11 0.43 18.49 -36.88
CA LEU A 11 1.71 18.29 -36.23
C LEU A 11 1.51 17.58 -34.89
N ASN A 12 2.14 16.40 -34.85
CA ASN A 12 2.70 15.71 -33.68
C ASN A 12 1.84 14.60 -33.04
N GLU A 13 1.75 13.49 -33.77
CA GLU A 13 1.62 12.16 -33.16
C GLU A 13 2.92 11.84 -32.40
N PHE A 14 2.96 12.20 -31.12
CA PHE A 14 3.94 11.67 -30.18
C PHE A 14 3.60 10.20 -29.92
N THR A 15 4.17 9.28 -30.70
CA THR A 15 4.19 7.86 -30.31
C THR A 15 5.26 7.70 -29.25
N PRO A 16 4.94 7.41 -27.97
CA PRO A 16 5.98 7.00 -27.04
C PRO A 16 6.44 5.62 -27.51
N SER A 17 7.66 5.56 -28.02
CA SER A 17 8.40 4.34 -28.33
C SER A 17 8.37 3.45 -27.10
N GLN A 18 7.43 2.50 -27.07
CA GLN A 18 7.29 1.50 -26.04
C GLN A 18 8.51 0.58 -26.13
N LYS A 19 9.60 1.00 -25.48
CA LYS A 19 10.71 0.10 -25.16
C LYS A 19 10.09 -1.01 -24.30
N ARG A 20 9.94 -2.19 -24.90
CA ARG A 20 9.51 -3.42 -24.24
C ARG A 20 10.42 -3.67 -23.05
N ILE A 21 10.02 -3.24 -21.86
CA ILE A 21 10.58 -3.75 -20.62
C ILE A 21 10.06 -5.19 -20.58
N ALA A 22 10.92 -6.15 -20.95
CA ALA A 22 10.62 -7.55 -20.77
C ALA A 22 10.21 -7.74 -19.31
N SER A 23 8.96 -8.16 -19.10
CA SER A 23 8.40 -8.43 -17.79
C SER A 23 9.18 -9.60 -17.19
N VAL A 24 10.25 -9.31 -16.46
CA VAL A 24 10.99 -10.33 -15.72
C VAL A 24 10.00 -10.95 -14.75
N PRO A 25 9.71 -12.26 -14.82
CA PRO A 25 8.81 -12.89 -13.87
C PRO A 25 9.46 -12.79 -12.49
N TYR A 26 8.74 -12.15 -11.56
CA TYR A 26 9.14 -11.87 -10.18
C TYR A 26 9.49 -13.14 -9.36
N SER A 27 9.40 -14.32 -9.94
CA SER A 27 9.46 -15.61 -9.26
C SER A 27 10.86 -16.10 -8.87
N ASN A 28 11.94 -15.45 -9.31
CA ASN A 28 13.32 -15.92 -9.05
C ASN A 28 14.20 -14.94 -8.26
N ILE A 29 13.62 -13.97 -7.55
CA ILE A 29 14.39 -13.17 -6.59
C ILE A 29 14.48 -13.98 -5.29
N PRO A 30 15.70 -14.36 -4.83
CA PRO A 30 15.85 -14.99 -3.53
C PRO A 30 15.33 -14.03 -2.45
N GLN A 31 14.21 -14.40 -1.81
CA GLN A 31 13.51 -13.60 -0.79
C GLN A 31 14.39 -13.29 0.45
N LYS A 32 15.56 -13.92 0.55
CA LYS A 32 16.44 -13.93 1.72
C LYS A 32 17.20 -12.61 1.98
N LEU A 33 17.08 -11.60 1.12
CA LEU A 33 17.80 -10.33 1.24
C LEU A 33 16.93 -9.08 1.15
N LEU A 34 15.60 -9.21 1.24
CA LEU A 34 14.69 -8.07 1.36
C LEU A 34 14.13 -8.07 2.77
N LYS A 35 14.75 -7.30 3.67
CA LYS A 35 14.12 -6.93 4.94
C LYS A 35 12.91 -6.06 4.59
N VAL A 36 11.76 -6.69 4.47
CA VAL A 36 10.50 -6.00 4.18
C VAL A 36 10.22 -5.05 5.34
N GLN A 37 10.22 -3.75 5.06
CA GLN A 37 9.97 -2.76 6.10
C GLN A 37 8.48 -2.72 6.42
N HIS A 38 8.14 -3.08 7.65
CA HIS A 38 6.78 -3.07 8.14
C HIS A 38 6.42 -1.68 8.64
N PHE A 39 5.30 -1.12 8.15
CA PHE A 39 4.79 0.18 8.59
C PHE A 39 3.42 0.03 9.23
N SER A 40 3.23 0.67 10.39
CA SER A 40 1.91 0.84 10.97
C SER A 40 1.12 1.88 10.18
N SER A 41 -0.17 1.65 10.03
CA SER A 41 -1.11 2.61 9.45
C SER A 41 -2.39 2.60 10.27
N LYS A 42 -3.10 3.73 10.24
CA LYS A 42 -4.39 3.89 10.92
C LYS A 42 -5.50 3.45 9.99
N THR A 43 -6.55 2.87 10.55
CA THR A 43 -7.81 2.64 9.84
C THR A 43 -8.46 3.96 9.42
N ASP A 44 -9.27 3.89 8.38
CA ASP A 44 -10.00 5.07 7.90
C ASP A 44 -10.95 5.62 8.97
N TYR A 45 -11.14 6.93 8.92
CA TYR A 45 -12.15 7.60 9.74
C TYR A 45 -13.53 7.28 9.18
N ASN A 46 -14.44 6.83 10.04
CA ASN A 46 -15.82 6.57 9.68
C ASN A 46 -16.68 7.75 10.15
N GLU A 47 -17.19 8.53 9.20
CA GLU A 47 -18.04 9.71 9.47
C GLU A 47 -19.33 9.33 10.17
N ASN A 48 -19.97 8.23 9.75
CA ASN A 48 -21.23 7.75 10.36
C ASN A 48 -21.09 7.38 11.83
N ARG A 49 -19.90 6.89 12.23
CA ARG A 49 -19.58 6.51 13.62
C ARG A 49 -18.73 7.56 14.35
N GLN A 50 -18.48 8.70 13.71
CA GLN A 50 -17.63 9.78 14.22
C GLN A 50 -16.29 9.29 14.81
N GLY A 51 -15.64 8.33 14.15
CA GLY A 51 -14.42 7.74 14.70
C GLY A 51 -13.75 6.71 13.80
N HIS A 52 -12.53 6.32 14.17
CA HIS A 52 -11.79 5.27 13.48
C HIS A 52 -12.35 3.89 13.81
N VAL A 53 -12.39 3.01 12.80
CA VAL A 53 -12.76 1.60 13.01
C VAL A 53 -11.68 0.92 13.84
N GLN A 54 -12.03 0.46 15.03
CA GLN A 54 -11.09 -0.25 15.89
C GLN A 54 -11.20 -1.77 15.68
N LYS A 55 -10.05 -2.44 15.61
CA LYS A 55 -9.93 -3.90 15.54
C LYS A 55 -9.25 -4.43 16.79
N ARG A 56 -9.49 -5.70 17.13
CA ARG A 56 -8.85 -6.33 18.29
C ARG A 56 -7.38 -6.62 17.97
N CYS A 57 -6.48 -6.22 18.87
CA CYS A 57 -5.06 -6.52 18.71
C CYS A 57 -4.81 -8.03 18.77
N VAL A 58 -4.10 -8.57 17.77
CA VAL A 58 -3.84 -10.02 17.65
C VAL A 58 -2.98 -10.52 18.82
N LEU A 59 -1.92 -9.80 19.19
CA LEU A 59 -1.06 -10.17 20.32
C LEU A 59 -1.75 -9.99 21.67
N CYS A 60 -2.62 -8.99 21.85
CA CYS A 60 -3.37 -8.88 23.09
C CYS A 60 -4.40 -10.01 23.21
N ARG A 61 -5.02 -10.40 22.09
CA ARG A 61 -5.95 -11.54 22.06
C ARG A 61 -5.27 -12.83 22.49
N SER A 62 -4.04 -13.12 22.05
CA SER A 62 -3.30 -14.31 22.48
C SER A 62 -2.94 -14.28 23.97
N LYS A 63 -2.69 -13.09 24.53
CA LYS A 63 -2.50 -12.86 25.98
C LYS A 63 -3.80 -12.79 26.78
N GLN A 64 -4.95 -13.11 26.18
CA GLN A 64 -6.29 -12.97 26.78
C GLN A 64 -6.66 -11.55 27.24
N VAL A 65 -5.91 -10.54 26.83
CA VAL A 65 -6.19 -9.13 27.12
C VAL A 65 -7.16 -8.57 26.07
N ARG A 66 -8.20 -7.88 26.52
CA ARG A 66 -9.11 -7.15 25.63
C ARG A 66 -8.56 -5.75 25.37
N LYS A 67 -7.84 -5.59 24.25
CA LYS A 67 -7.43 -4.28 23.73
C LYS A 67 -7.85 -4.14 22.26
N GLN A 68 -8.43 -2.99 21.96
CA GLN A 68 -8.73 -2.56 20.59
C GLN A 68 -7.69 -1.53 20.14
N THR A 69 -7.46 -1.47 18.83
CA THR A 69 -6.47 -0.58 18.20
C THR A 69 -7.00 -0.13 16.85
N ILE A 70 -6.67 1.10 16.48
CA ILE A 70 -6.88 1.64 15.13
C ILE A 70 -5.71 1.33 14.19
N TYR A 71 -4.62 0.80 14.73
CA TYR A 71 -3.39 0.55 13.99
C TYR A 71 -3.34 -0.88 13.44
N PHE A 72 -2.88 -1.00 12.21
CA PHE A 72 -2.63 -2.27 11.54
C PHE A 72 -1.31 -2.21 10.74
N CYS A 73 -0.71 -3.35 10.45
CA CYS A 73 0.42 -3.41 9.51
C CYS A 73 -0.10 -3.49 8.08
N ARG A 74 0.24 -2.52 7.22
CA ARG A 74 -0.15 -2.55 5.80
C ARG A 74 0.74 -3.45 4.94
N THR A 75 1.89 -3.85 5.47
CA THR A 75 2.89 -4.63 4.73
C THR A 75 2.69 -6.13 4.86
N CYS A 76 2.08 -6.60 5.96
CA CYS A 76 1.75 -8.01 6.15
C CYS A 76 0.54 -8.42 5.29
N PRO A 77 0.52 -9.65 4.74
CA PRO A 77 -0.59 -10.14 3.92
C PRO A 77 -1.92 -10.15 4.68
N ASP A 78 -1.89 -10.50 5.97
CA ASP A 78 -3.11 -10.59 6.80
C ASP A 78 -3.56 -9.24 7.38
N THR A 79 -2.81 -8.16 7.13
CA THR A 79 -3.06 -6.83 7.70
C THR A 79 -3.38 -6.84 9.21
N PRO A 80 -2.52 -7.45 10.05
CA PRO A 80 -2.82 -7.69 11.46
C PRO A 80 -2.99 -6.37 12.20
N ALA A 81 -4.06 -6.30 12.99
CA ALA A 81 -4.29 -5.21 13.92
C ALA A 81 -3.39 -5.37 15.15
N LEU A 82 -2.56 -4.36 15.42
CA LEU A 82 -1.55 -4.39 16.49
C LEU A 82 -1.59 -3.07 17.25
N CYS A 83 -1.41 -3.12 18.57
CA CYS A 83 -1.22 -1.91 19.36
C CYS A 83 0.12 -1.27 19.00
N TYR A 84 0.12 0.05 18.80
CA TYR A 84 1.35 0.82 18.62
C TYR A 84 1.78 1.46 19.95
N PRO A 85 3.07 1.45 20.32
CA PRO A 85 4.20 0.82 19.61
C PRO A 85 4.43 -0.66 20.00
N ASP A 86 4.20 -1.05 21.27
CA ASP A 86 4.72 -2.29 21.85
C ASP A 86 4.37 -3.58 21.11
N CYS A 87 3.10 -3.75 20.71
CA CYS A 87 2.67 -4.97 20.03
C CYS A 87 3.11 -4.98 18.57
N PHE A 88 3.29 -3.81 17.96
CA PHE A 88 3.81 -3.71 16.61
C PHE A 88 5.27 -4.18 16.56
N ASP A 89 6.10 -3.69 17.47
CA ASP A 89 7.53 -4.06 17.51
C ASP A 89 7.71 -5.53 17.92
N ALA A 90 6.95 -6.01 18.91
CA ALA A 90 7.02 -7.40 19.34
C ALA A 90 6.54 -8.40 18.27
N PHE A 91 5.64 -7.99 17.37
CA PHE A 91 5.17 -8.85 16.27
C PHE A 91 6.22 -8.97 15.16
N HIS A 92 6.95 -7.89 14.87
CA HIS A 92 7.94 -7.85 13.79
C HIS A 92 9.38 -8.12 14.27
N SER A 93 9.64 -8.26 15.57
CA SER A 93 10.99 -8.52 16.10
C SER A 93 11.56 -9.90 15.79
N LYS A 94 10.73 -10.82 15.30
CA LYS A 94 11.10 -12.20 14.94
C LYS A 94 11.23 -12.44 13.42
N ILE A 95 11.16 -11.37 12.62
CA ILE A 95 11.30 -11.38 11.15
C ILE A 95 12.71 -10.89 10.79
#